data_AF-A0A4P5QPP2-F1
#
_entry.id   AF-A0A4P5QPP2-F1
#
_cell.length_a   1.000
_cell.length_b   1.000
_cell.length_c   1.000
_cell.angle_alpha   90.00
_cell.angle_beta   90.00
_cell.angle_gamma   90.00
#
_symmetry.space_group_name_H-M   'P 1'
#
loop_
_entity.id
_entity.type
_entity.pdbx_description
1 polymer ?
#
loop_
_entity_poly.entity_id
_entity_poly.type
_entity_poly.pdbx_seq_one_letter_code
_entity_poly.pdbx_strand_id
1 'polypeptide(L)'
;MDVTALTQARDDDINALCARHVVALSALGYYPNALDPDSEVARHCVAHLKKVIVAAQKLGLKTVNTFAGRDRTKSVDDNWPRFLRTWRPLITFAEDHGIRSGIGNCPMLFTRDEWPGGKNLMTKPFNTAKDAKGREHHAQAFTCWMAGGGVRGGHSHGETDEFGNTIVGDSVHVHDLHATILHLLGLDHTRLTYRRLTYRHAGRDYRLTDVYGTAVKGILA
;
A
#
# COMPACT_ATOMS: atom_id res chain seq x y z
N MET A 1 5.75 18.39 1.48
CA MET A 1 6.25 18.99 2.73
C MET A 1 7.76 18.94 2.70
N ASP A 2 8.44 20.06 2.91
CA ASP A 2 9.90 20.07 3.00
C ASP A 2 10.32 19.82 4.46
N VAL A 3 10.87 18.63 4.72
CA VAL A 3 11.31 18.20 6.04
C VAL A 3 12.65 18.81 6.47
N THR A 4 13.40 19.43 5.54
CA THR A 4 14.75 19.94 5.82
C THR A 4 14.75 21.27 6.55
N ALA A 5 13.68 22.05 6.39
CA ALA A 5 13.46 23.35 7.02
C ALA A 5 12.17 23.34 7.88
N LEU A 6 11.92 22.22 8.56
CA LEU A 6 10.74 22.06 9.41
C LEU A 6 10.97 22.77 10.77
N THR A 7 10.31 23.92 10.93
CA THR A 7 10.29 24.71 12.17
C THR A 7 9.02 24.41 12.96
N GLN A 8 9.02 24.69 14.27
CA GLN A 8 7.83 24.50 15.11
C GLN A 8 6.60 25.24 14.55
N ALA A 9 6.80 26.47 14.06
CA ALA A 9 5.72 27.24 13.44
C ALA A 9 5.11 26.53 12.23
N ARG A 10 5.92 25.88 11.39
CA ARG A 10 5.41 25.10 10.25
C ARG A 10 4.70 23.83 10.70
N ASP A 11 5.15 23.19 11.77
CA ASP A 11 4.49 22.02 12.36
C ASP A 11 3.08 22.40 12.86
N ASP A 12 2.98 23.53 13.55
CA ASP A 12 1.72 24.06 14.06
C ASP A 12 0.77 24.42 12.91
N ASP A 13 1.27 25.04 11.84
CA ASP A 13 0.48 25.34 10.63
C ASP A 13 -0.06 24.07 9.94
N ILE A 14 0.76 23.03 9.84
CA ILE A 14 0.36 21.74 9.24
C ILE A 14 -0.74 21.10 10.09
N ASN A 15 -0.57 21.07 11.41
CA ASN A 15 -1.56 20.51 12.32
C ASN A 15 -2.86 21.31 12.32
N ALA A 16 -2.77 22.65 12.29
CA ALA A 16 -3.94 23.53 12.17
C ALA A 16 -4.68 23.32 10.85
N LEU A 17 -3.96 23.13 9.73
CA LEU A 17 -4.56 22.80 8.44
C LEU A 17 -5.29 21.45 8.49
N CYS A 18 -4.66 20.43 9.06
CA CYS A 18 -5.25 19.10 9.23
C CYS A 18 -6.55 19.18 10.06
N ALA A 19 -6.52 19.90 11.20
CA ALA A 19 -7.67 20.10 12.07
C ALA A 19 -8.83 20.83 11.35
N ARG A 20 -8.52 21.90 10.60
CA ARG A 20 -9.54 22.65 9.81
C ARG A 20 -10.27 21.78 8.81
N HIS A 21 -9.58 20.79 8.22
CA HIS A 21 -10.16 19.89 7.22
C HIS A 21 -10.60 18.55 7.79
N VAL A 22 -10.50 18.33 9.11
CA VAL A 22 -10.86 17.08 9.78
C VAL A 22 -10.12 15.88 9.16
N VAL A 23 -8.84 16.07 8.83
CA VAL A 23 -7.94 15.03 8.34
C VAL A 23 -6.74 14.93 9.27
N ALA A 24 -6.01 13.81 9.21
CA ALA A 24 -4.79 13.61 9.96
C ALA A 24 -3.71 12.99 9.08
N LEU A 25 -2.46 13.33 9.36
CA LEU A 25 -1.31 12.61 8.80
C LEU A 25 -1.16 11.28 9.53
N SER A 26 -1.04 10.19 8.79
CA SER A 26 -0.83 8.84 9.36
C SER A 26 0.63 8.41 9.33
N ALA A 27 1.40 8.89 8.36
CA ALA A 27 2.82 8.63 8.19
C ALA A 27 3.47 9.66 7.26
N LEU A 28 4.80 9.77 7.29
CA LEU A 28 5.57 10.40 6.22
C LEU A 28 6.13 9.34 5.27
N GLY A 29 6.25 9.69 3.99
CA GLY A 29 6.81 8.82 2.95
C GLY A 29 8.05 9.44 2.31
N TYR A 30 9.10 8.66 2.13
CA TYR A 30 10.27 9.05 1.35
C TYR A 30 10.85 7.82 0.65
N TYR A 31 10.83 7.81 -0.68
CA TYR A 31 11.03 6.59 -1.48
C TYR A 31 12.26 6.61 -2.41
N PRO A 32 13.47 6.97 -1.92
CA PRO A 32 14.67 6.93 -2.73
C PRO A 32 15.33 5.53 -2.74
N ASN A 33 16.46 5.40 -3.45
CA ASN A 33 17.29 4.21 -3.40
C ASN A 33 18.38 4.34 -2.32
N ALA A 34 18.13 3.86 -1.09
CA ALA A 34 19.12 3.87 -0.01
C ALA A 34 20.34 2.96 -0.25
N LEU A 35 20.28 2.11 -1.28
CA LEU A 35 21.34 1.17 -1.67
C LEU A 35 21.87 1.45 -3.08
N ASP A 36 21.75 2.69 -3.56
CA ASP A 36 22.21 3.08 -4.90
C ASP A 36 23.67 2.66 -5.16
N PRO A 37 24.01 2.14 -6.36
CA PRO A 37 25.40 1.81 -6.69
C PRO A 37 26.33 3.02 -6.51
N ASP A 38 25.83 4.24 -6.73
CA ASP A 38 26.55 5.45 -6.36
C ASP A 38 26.49 5.67 -4.84
N SER A 39 27.66 5.60 -4.21
CA SER A 39 27.79 5.76 -2.76
C SER A 39 27.41 7.15 -2.25
N GLU A 40 27.58 8.21 -3.05
CA GLU A 40 27.18 9.56 -2.67
C GLU A 40 25.67 9.72 -2.67
N VAL A 41 25.02 9.21 -3.72
CA VAL A 41 23.55 9.14 -3.81
C VAL A 41 23.00 8.35 -2.63
N ALA A 42 23.53 7.15 -2.37
CA ALA A 42 23.08 6.33 -1.25
C ALA A 42 23.24 7.04 0.10
N ARG A 43 24.39 7.67 0.37
CA ARG A 43 24.60 8.46 1.60
C ARG A 43 23.60 9.60 1.72
N HIS A 44 23.35 10.33 0.64
CA HIS A 44 22.40 11.44 0.64
C HIS A 44 20.98 10.94 0.95
N CYS A 45 20.56 9.83 0.33
CA CYS A 45 19.26 9.21 0.56
C CYS A 45 19.10 8.75 2.01
N VAL A 46 20.10 8.07 2.56
CA VAL A 46 20.11 7.63 3.97
C VAL A 46 20.06 8.83 4.93
N ALA A 47 20.85 9.87 4.67
CA ALA A 47 20.87 11.09 5.48
C ALA A 47 19.52 11.82 5.44
N HIS A 48 18.87 11.89 4.28
CA HIS A 48 17.56 12.51 4.14
C HIS A 48 16.46 11.68 4.80
N LEU A 49 16.51 10.35 4.71
CA LEU A 49 15.57 9.47 5.41
C LEU A 49 15.61 9.68 6.93
N LYS A 50 16.80 9.89 7.51
CA LYS A 50 16.92 10.27 8.93
C LYS A 50 16.23 11.60 9.24
N LYS A 51 16.30 12.60 8.35
CA LYS A 51 15.56 13.86 8.52
C LYS A 51 14.05 13.64 8.49
N VAL A 52 13.56 12.73 7.65
CA VAL A 52 12.14 12.35 7.58
C VAL A 52 11.69 11.67 8.88
N ILE A 53 12.52 10.79 9.47
CA ILE A 53 12.26 10.17 10.78
C ILE A 53 12.13 11.24 11.87
N VAL A 54 13.08 12.17 11.94
CA VAL A 54 13.03 13.28 12.92
C VAL A 54 11.80 14.17 12.70
N ALA A 55 11.46 14.46 11.44
CA ALA A 55 10.26 15.23 11.11
C ALA A 55 8.98 14.50 11.54
N ALA A 56 8.90 13.18 11.32
CA ALA A 56 7.75 12.37 11.74
C ALA A 56 7.57 12.40 13.27
N GLN A 57 8.67 12.32 14.02
CA GLN A 57 8.64 12.45 15.49
C GLN A 57 8.08 13.82 15.91
N LYS A 58 8.56 14.91 15.31
CA LYS A 58 8.09 16.29 15.61
C LYS A 58 6.59 16.47 15.34
N LEU A 59 6.09 15.85 14.28
CA LEU A 59 4.67 15.85 13.93
C LEU A 59 3.82 14.86 14.76
N GLY A 60 4.41 14.20 15.77
CA GLY A 60 3.71 13.24 16.62
C GLY A 60 3.35 11.91 15.93
N LEU A 61 3.89 11.65 14.74
CA LEU A 61 3.65 10.43 13.97
C LEU A 61 4.42 9.26 14.56
N LYS A 62 3.99 8.03 14.22
CA LYS A 62 4.60 6.78 14.68
C LYS A 62 5.20 5.93 13.58
N THR A 63 5.07 6.36 12.33
CA THR A 63 5.42 5.55 11.16
C THR A 63 6.04 6.41 10.07
N VAL A 64 7.09 5.88 9.43
CA VAL A 64 7.66 6.38 8.17
C VAL A 64 7.70 5.25 7.15
N ASN A 65 7.27 5.53 5.92
CA ASN A 65 7.28 4.56 4.82
C ASN A 65 8.35 4.90 3.79
N THR A 66 8.98 3.87 3.22
CA THR A 66 10.10 4.01 2.28
C THR A 66 10.32 2.74 1.46
N PHE A 67 11.33 2.74 0.58
CA PHE A 67 11.80 1.55 -0.13
C PHE A 67 13.17 1.12 0.37
N ALA A 68 13.46 -0.17 0.29
CA ALA A 68 14.77 -0.71 0.68
C ALA A 68 15.90 -0.19 -0.22
N GLY A 69 15.59 0.02 -1.50
CA GLY A 69 16.59 0.28 -2.53
C GLY A 69 17.35 -1.00 -2.93
N ARG A 70 18.16 -0.97 -4.00
CA ARG A 70 19.19 -1.98 -4.32
C ARG A 70 20.25 -1.42 -5.25
N ASP A 71 21.39 -2.09 -5.29
CA ASP A 71 22.33 -2.05 -6.40
C ASP A 71 21.84 -3.02 -7.48
N ARG A 72 21.35 -2.46 -8.60
CA ARG A 72 20.79 -3.25 -9.70
C ARG A 72 21.83 -4.06 -10.49
N THR A 73 23.12 -3.75 -10.31
CA THR A 73 24.21 -4.49 -10.97
C THR A 73 24.56 -5.79 -10.25
N LYS A 74 23.92 -6.05 -9.10
CA LYS A 74 24.20 -7.18 -8.21
C LYS A 74 22.99 -8.08 -8.04
N SER A 75 23.23 -9.34 -7.70
CA SER A 75 22.17 -10.26 -7.30
C SER A 75 21.50 -9.81 -5.99
N VAL A 76 20.37 -10.43 -5.64
CA VAL A 76 19.70 -10.19 -4.34
C VAL A 76 20.64 -10.58 -3.19
N ASP A 77 21.33 -11.72 -3.31
CA ASP A 77 22.25 -12.21 -2.29
C ASP A 77 23.46 -11.29 -2.11
N ASP A 78 24.00 -10.77 -3.21
CA ASP A 78 25.13 -9.84 -3.17
C ASP A 78 24.76 -8.45 -2.61
N ASN A 79 23.47 -8.08 -2.69
CA ASN A 79 22.96 -6.88 -2.03
C ASN A 79 22.83 -7.06 -0.52
N TRP A 80 22.59 -8.29 -0.05
CA TRP A 80 22.21 -8.58 1.34
C TRP A 80 23.19 -8.04 2.40
N PRO A 81 24.52 -8.22 2.26
CA PRO A 81 25.47 -7.66 3.23
C PRO A 81 25.39 -6.13 3.30
N ARG A 82 25.20 -5.45 2.17
CA ARG A 82 25.07 -3.98 2.14
C ARG A 82 23.73 -3.56 2.73
N PHE A 83 22.65 -4.27 2.41
CA PHE A 83 21.34 -4.05 3.00
C PHE A 83 21.42 -4.07 4.52
N LEU A 84 21.99 -5.13 5.11
CA LEU A 84 22.10 -5.25 6.57
C LEU A 84 22.95 -4.14 7.19
N ARG A 85 24.08 -3.75 6.57
CA ARG A 85 24.93 -2.66 7.05
C ARG A 85 24.24 -1.29 7.01
N THR A 86 23.41 -1.04 6.00
CA THR A 86 22.68 0.22 5.86
C THR A 86 21.42 0.27 6.73
N TRP A 87 20.64 -0.82 6.73
CA TRP A 87 19.31 -0.83 7.33
C TRP A 87 19.32 -1.10 8.84
N ARG A 88 20.22 -1.92 9.39
CA ARG A 88 20.27 -2.13 10.85
C ARG A 88 20.43 -0.81 11.61
N PRO A 89 21.40 0.07 11.30
CA PRO A 89 21.53 1.36 11.98
C PRO A 89 20.37 2.32 11.71
N LEU A 90 19.73 2.24 10.53
CA LEU A 90 18.55 3.05 10.22
C LEU A 90 17.33 2.62 11.04
N ILE A 91 17.12 1.32 11.23
CA ILE A 91 16.04 0.80 12.06
C ILE A 91 16.27 1.19 13.52
N THR A 92 17.49 1.00 14.06
CA THR A 92 17.82 1.45 15.41
C THR A 92 17.59 2.96 15.56
N PHE A 93 18.03 3.78 14.60
CA PHE A 93 17.76 5.21 14.61
C PHE A 93 16.25 5.53 14.57
N ALA A 94 15.44 4.79 13.82
CA ALA A 94 13.99 4.98 13.82
C ALA A 94 13.39 4.64 15.19
N GLU A 95 13.82 3.53 15.80
CA GLU A 95 13.39 3.08 17.14
C GLU A 95 13.75 4.09 18.23
N ASP A 96 14.97 4.63 18.23
CA ASP A 96 15.43 5.67 19.17
C ASP A 96 14.57 6.94 19.10
N HIS A 97 13.95 7.20 17.94
CA HIS A 97 13.04 8.31 17.71
C HIS A 97 11.55 7.92 17.87
N GLY A 98 11.25 6.70 18.31
CA GLY A 98 9.88 6.19 18.50
C GLY A 98 9.09 5.99 17.21
N ILE A 99 9.80 5.79 16.08
CA ILE A 99 9.24 5.62 14.74
C ILE A 99 9.41 4.19 14.25
N ARG A 100 8.33 3.61 13.70
CA ARG A 100 8.38 2.35 12.96
C ARG A 100 8.62 2.60 11.48
N SER A 101 9.52 1.83 10.87
CA SER A 101 9.80 1.92 9.43
C SER A 101 8.99 0.89 8.65
N GLY A 102 8.12 1.35 7.76
CA GLY A 102 7.45 0.53 6.75
C GLY A 102 8.29 0.47 5.47
N ILE A 103 8.78 -0.72 5.11
CA ILE A 103 9.53 -0.93 3.86
C ILE A 103 8.58 -1.51 2.81
N GLY A 104 8.26 -0.70 1.80
CA GLY A 104 7.40 -1.09 0.69
C GLY A 104 8.09 -2.13 -0.22
N ASN A 105 7.30 -3.07 -0.71
CA ASN A 105 7.74 -4.17 -1.59
C ASN A 105 7.45 -3.91 -3.08
N CYS A 106 7.13 -2.67 -3.44
CA CYS A 106 6.82 -2.28 -4.82
C CYS A 106 8.09 -2.22 -5.68
N PRO A 107 8.02 -2.56 -6.97
CA PRO A 107 9.11 -2.32 -7.90
C PRO A 107 9.34 -0.82 -8.08
N MET A 108 10.62 -0.40 -8.09
CA MET A 108 11.02 0.97 -8.41
C MET A 108 11.43 1.06 -9.89
N LEU A 109 10.45 1.07 -10.80
CA LEU A 109 10.64 1.07 -12.25
C LEU A 109 10.35 2.46 -12.83
N PHE A 110 11.34 3.06 -13.47
CA PHE A 110 11.24 4.36 -14.14
C PHE A 110 11.55 4.27 -15.63
N THR A 111 12.40 3.32 -16.02
CA THR A 111 12.78 3.06 -17.41
C THR A 111 12.77 1.56 -17.73
N ARG A 112 12.72 1.20 -19.02
CA ARG A 112 12.57 -0.20 -19.46
C ARG A 112 13.75 -1.10 -19.08
N ASP A 113 14.94 -0.55 -18.93
CA ASP A 113 16.18 -1.26 -18.56
C ASP A 113 16.24 -1.66 -17.08
N GLU A 114 15.29 -1.20 -16.25
CA GLU A 114 15.27 -1.49 -14.81
C GLU A 114 14.47 -2.77 -14.47
N TRP A 115 13.98 -3.46 -15.49
CA TRP A 115 13.27 -4.74 -15.39
C TRP A 115 14.08 -5.87 -14.73
N PRO A 116 13.46 -6.83 -14.02
CA PRO A 116 12.04 -6.98 -13.65
C PRO A 116 11.66 -6.37 -12.29
N GLY A 117 12.65 -5.87 -11.53
CA GLY A 117 12.46 -5.50 -10.12
C GLY A 117 12.67 -4.01 -9.81
N GLY A 118 13.20 -3.25 -10.77
CA GLY A 118 13.50 -1.84 -10.57
C GLY A 118 14.74 -1.61 -9.72
N LYS A 119 14.73 -0.51 -8.97
CA LYS A 119 15.75 -0.12 -7.99
C LYS A 119 15.42 -0.52 -6.54
N ASN A 120 14.49 -1.45 -6.30
CA ASN A 120 14.14 -1.91 -4.93
C ASN A 120 14.57 -3.36 -4.69
N LEU A 121 15.18 -3.66 -3.55
CA LEU A 121 15.57 -5.03 -3.16
C LEU A 121 14.35 -5.87 -2.81
N MET A 122 13.41 -5.25 -2.08
CA MET A 122 12.13 -5.87 -1.74
C MET A 122 11.19 -5.67 -2.92
N THR A 123 11.26 -6.57 -3.90
CA THR A 123 10.48 -6.47 -5.14
C THR A 123 9.89 -7.83 -5.48
N LYS A 124 8.65 -7.85 -5.95
CA LYS A 124 8.12 -9.00 -6.67
C LYS A 124 8.47 -8.83 -8.15
N PRO A 125 9.05 -9.85 -8.82
CA PRO A 125 9.43 -9.73 -10.22
C PRO A 125 8.20 -9.49 -11.09
N PHE A 126 8.07 -8.29 -11.66
CA PHE A 126 6.99 -7.92 -12.56
C PHE A 126 7.25 -8.54 -13.94
N ASN A 127 6.26 -9.21 -14.55
CA ASN A 127 6.36 -9.74 -15.91
C ASN A 127 5.10 -9.48 -16.74
N THR A 128 5.22 -8.72 -17.84
CA THR A 128 4.11 -8.24 -18.69
C THR A 128 3.88 -9.11 -19.92
N ALA A 129 4.67 -10.17 -20.10
CA ALA A 129 4.46 -11.13 -21.18
C ALA A 129 3.25 -12.01 -20.87
N LYS A 130 2.40 -12.25 -21.87
CA LYS A 130 1.14 -13.02 -21.73
C LYS A 130 1.35 -14.46 -21.24
N ASP A 131 2.56 -14.99 -21.39
CA ASP A 131 3.01 -16.34 -21.04
C ASP A 131 4.06 -16.35 -19.90
N ALA A 132 4.23 -15.22 -19.22
CA ALA A 132 5.19 -15.07 -18.13
C ALA A 132 4.93 -16.03 -16.96
N LYS A 133 5.93 -16.87 -16.64
CA LYS A 133 5.88 -17.79 -15.49
C LYS A 133 6.27 -17.14 -14.14
N GLY A 134 5.99 -15.84 -13.93
CA GLY A 134 6.41 -15.04 -12.76
C GLY A 134 5.30 -14.14 -12.17
N ARG A 135 5.51 -13.57 -10.95
CA ARG A 135 4.46 -12.94 -10.13
C ARG A 135 4.12 -11.47 -10.49
N GLU A 136 2.94 -11.33 -11.07
CA GLU A 136 2.12 -10.12 -11.33
C GLU A 136 1.79 -9.24 -10.09
N HIS A 137 1.05 -8.14 -10.30
CA HIS A 137 0.31 -7.40 -9.23
C HIS A 137 -0.79 -8.23 -8.54
N HIS A 138 -0.82 -9.54 -8.77
CA HIS A 138 -1.76 -10.52 -8.23
C HIS A 138 -3.22 -10.04 -8.23
N ALA A 139 -3.73 -9.66 -9.40
CA ALA A 139 -5.17 -9.43 -9.58
C ALA A 139 -6.02 -10.71 -9.41
N GLN A 140 -5.38 -11.89 -9.31
CA GLN A 140 -6.08 -13.18 -9.22
C GLN A 140 -6.76 -13.41 -7.86
N ALA A 141 -6.17 -12.92 -6.76
CA ALA A 141 -6.75 -13.06 -5.43
C ALA A 141 -6.18 -12.01 -4.47
N PHE A 142 -7.03 -11.47 -3.59
CA PHE A 142 -6.62 -10.61 -2.49
C PHE A 142 -7.50 -10.88 -1.26
N THR A 143 -6.97 -10.60 -0.07
CA THR A 143 -7.70 -10.78 1.19
C THR A 143 -8.28 -9.44 1.65
N CYS A 144 -9.55 -9.45 2.06
CA CYS A 144 -10.22 -8.32 2.70
C CYS A 144 -10.66 -8.72 4.12
N TRP A 145 -10.51 -7.82 5.09
CA TRP A 145 -11.01 -8.00 6.45
C TRP A 145 -12.27 -7.17 6.66
N MET A 146 -13.32 -7.77 7.22
CA MET A 146 -14.56 -7.09 7.58
C MET A 146 -14.93 -7.38 9.04
N ALA A 147 -15.53 -6.40 9.70
CA ALA A 147 -16.02 -6.52 11.07
C ALA A 147 -17.23 -5.62 11.31
N GLY A 148 -18.16 -6.04 12.17
CA GLY A 148 -19.38 -5.30 12.49
C GLY A 148 -20.44 -5.34 11.38
N GLY A 149 -21.46 -4.50 11.50
CA GLY A 149 -22.47 -4.29 10.44
C GLY A 149 -23.38 -5.48 10.10
N GLY A 150 -23.31 -6.60 10.84
CA GLY A 150 -24.01 -7.86 10.52
C GLY A 150 -23.15 -8.91 9.82
N VAL A 151 -21.82 -8.73 9.76
CA VAL A 151 -20.86 -9.74 9.29
C VAL A 151 -20.66 -10.82 10.35
N ARG A 152 -20.61 -12.10 9.93
CA ARG A 152 -20.37 -13.25 10.79
C ARG A 152 -18.97 -13.23 11.39
N GLY A 153 -18.89 -13.18 12.73
CA GLY A 153 -17.61 -13.22 13.45
C GLY A 153 -16.94 -14.59 13.41
N GLY A 154 -15.60 -14.61 13.44
CA GLY A 154 -14.79 -15.84 13.50
C GLY A 154 -14.87 -16.71 12.23
N HIS A 155 -15.30 -16.14 11.10
CA HIS A 155 -15.47 -16.84 9.84
C HIS A 155 -14.42 -16.41 8.82
N SER A 156 -13.81 -17.39 8.14
CA SER A 156 -12.99 -17.17 6.94
C SER A 156 -13.77 -17.69 5.73
N HIS A 157 -13.81 -16.89 4.67
CA HIS A 157 -14.54 -17.19 3.45
C HIS A 157 -13.62 -17.05 2.24
N GLY A 158 -13.65 -18.06 1.36
CA GLY A 158 -12.70 -18.20 0.28
C GLY A 158 -11.35 -18.76 0.72
N GLU A 159 -10.67 -19.38 -0.25
CA GLU A 159 -9.40 -20.04 -0.05
C GLU A 159 -8.49 -19.74 -1.24
N THR A 160 -7.23 -19.45 -0.94
CA THR A 160 -6.15 -19.38 -1.91
C THR A 160 -5.19 -20.54 -1.71
N ASP A 161 -4.34 -20.82 -2.70
CA ASP A 161 -3.24 -21.76 -2.54
C ASP A 161 -2.32 -21.39 -1.37
N GLU A 162 -1.42 -22.31 -1.01
CA GLU A 162 -0.47 -22.16 0.10
C GLU A 162 0.44 -20.93 0.00
N PHE A 163 0.54 -20.33 -1.19
CA PHE A 163 1.35 -19.14 -1.46
C PHE A 163 0.53 -17.85 -1.52
N GLY A 164 -0.79 -17.91 -1.32
CA GLY A 164 -1.70 -16.76 -1.43
C GLY A 164 -1.81 -16.21 -2.85
N ASN A 165 -1.63 -17.08 -3.86
CA ASN A 165 -1.38 -16.68 -5.24
C ASN A 165 -2.63 -16.85 -6.12
N THR A 166 -3.24 -18.04 -6.11
CA THR A 166 -4.44 -18.38 -6.89
C THR A 166 -5.63 -18.78 -6.01
N ILE A 167 -6.85 -18.57 -6.50
CA ILE A 167 -8.09 -19.02 -5.84
C ILE A 167 -8.17 -20.55 -5.95
N VAL A 168 -8.40 -21.23 -4.82
CA VAL A 168 -8.62 -22.68 -4.77
C VAL A 168 -10.01 -23.07 -4.23
N GLY A 169 -10.73 -22.13 -3.59
CA GLY A 169 -12.08 -22.38 -3.09
C GLY A 169 -12.87 -21.10 -2.78
N ASP A 170 -14.20 -21.18 -2.90
CA ASP A 170 -15.20 -20.21 -2.41
C ASP A 170 -14.86 -18.71 -2.58
N SER A 171 -14.34 -18.32 -3.75
CA SER A 171 -13.95 -16.93 -4.00
C SER A 171 -15.13 -15.96 -4.01
N VAL A 172 -14.87 -14.73 -3.56
CA VAL A 172 -15.79 -13.61 -3.67
C VAL A 172 -15.33 -12.68 -4.78
N HIS A 173 -16.17 -12.44 -5.77
CA HIS A 173 -15.89 -11.42 -6.78
C HIS A 173 -16.01 -10.01 -6.18
N VAL A 174 -15.24 -9.03 -6.67
CA VAL A 174 -15.27 -7.66 -6.15
C VAL A 174 -16.66 -7.01 -6.20
N HIS A 175 -17.46 -7.35 -7.21
CA HIS A 175 -18.86 -6.91 -7.30
C HIS A 175 -19.74 -7.48 -6.17
N ASP A 176 -19.53 -8.73 -5.78
CA ASP A 176 -20.28 -9.39 -4.70
C ASP A 176 -19.85 -8.83 -3.34
N LEU A 177 -18.55 -8.54 -3.16
CA LEU A 177 -18.04 -7.85 -1.98
C LEU A 177 -18.69 -6.48 -1.81
N HIS A 178 -18.71 -5.65 -2.86
CA HIS A 178 -19.35 -4.33 -2.81
C HIS A 178 -20.88 -4.44 -2.62
N ALA A 179 -21.55 -5.39 -3.28
CA ALA A 179 -22.97 -5.66 -3.06
C ALA A 179 -23.26 -6.04 -1.60
N THR A 180 -22.37 -6.83 -0.99
CA THR A 180 -22.47 -7.24 0.42
C THR A 180 -22.30 -6.06 1.37
N ILE A 181 -21.32 -5.19 1.13
CA ILE A 181 -21.12 -3.97 1.93
C ILE A 181 -22.36 -3.07 1.86
N LEU A 182 -22.91 -2.84 0.66
CA LEU A 182 -24.12 -2.05 0.49
C LEU A 182 -25.32 -2.68 1.21
N HIS A 183 -25.47 -4.00 1.12
CA HIS A 183 -26.51 -4.74 1.84
C HIS A 183 -26.43 -4.55 3.36
N LEU A 184 -25.23 -4.68 3.94
CA LEU A 184 -24.99 -4.46 5.38
C LEU A 184 -25.27 -3.03 5.83
N LEU A 185 -25.18 -2.05 4.91
CA LEU A 185 -25.56 -0.65 5.14
C LEU A 185 -27.06 -0.40 4.95
N GLY A 186 -27.87 -1.43 4.68
CA GLY A 186 -29.31 -1.30 4.42
C GLY A 186 -29.64 -0.75 3.02
N LEU A 187 -28.69 -0.81 2.07
CA LEU A 187 -28.85 -0.31 0.72
C LEU A 187 -29.05 -1.45 -0.29
N ASP A 188 -30.16 -1.41 -1.03
CA ASP A 188 -30.44 -2.39 -2.09
C ASP A 188 -29.66 -2.04 -3.37
N HIS A 189 -28.51 -2.70 -3.58
CA HIS A 189 -27.65 -2.46 -4.73
C HIS A 189 -28.32 -2.74 -6.11
N THR A 190 -29.47 -3.45 -6.14
CA THR A 190 -30.23 -3.76 -7.37
C THR A 190 -31.33 -2.74 -7.68
N ARG A 191 -31.93 -2.13 -6.66
CA ARG A 191 -33.06 -1.19 -6.79
C ARG A 191 -32.69 0.28 -6.78
N LEU A 192 -31.40 0.60 -6.66
CA LEU A 192 -30.92 1.99 -6.61
C LEU A 192 -30.98 2.74 -7.94
N THR A 193 -31.72 2.24 -8.93
CA THR A 193 -31.85 2.75 -10.30
C THR A 193 -32.51 4.13 -10.41
N TYR A 194 -33.06 4.71 -9.34
CA TYR A 194 -33.83 5.96 -9.50
C TYR A 194 -33.65 7.07 -8.46
N ARG A 195 -32.78 6.94 -7.43
CA ARG A 195 -32.70 8.06 -6.46
C ARG A 195 -31.41 8.44 -5.74
N ARG A 196 -30.22 7.87 -5.96
CA ARG A 196 -28.97 8.58 -5.51
C ARG A 196 -27.59 8.01 -5.86
N LEU A 197 -27.45 6.84 -6.47
CA LEU A 197 -26.12 6.24 -6.72
C LEU A 197 -25.93 5.70 -8.15
N THR A 198 -26.91 5.93 -9.03
CA THR A 198 -26.72 5.80 -10.47
C THR A 198 -26.30 7.16 -11.04
N TYR A 199 -25.16 7.19 -11.72
CA TYR A 199 -24.75 8.38 -12.49
C TYR A 199 -24.80 8.03 -13.98
N ARG A 200 -25.37 8.93 -14.77
CA ARG A 200 -25.50 8.75 -16.20
C ARG A 200 -24.22 9.22 -16.88
N HIS A 201 -23.59 8.34 -17.65
CA HIS A 201 -22.38 8.65 -18.39
C HIS A 201 -22.42 7.93 -19.75
N ALA A 202 -22.04 8.63 -20.83
CA ALA A 202 -22.06 8.09 -22.19
C ALA A 202 -23.37 7.35 -22.58
N GLY A 203 -24.52 7.85 -22.11
CA GLY A 203 -25.84 7.29 -22.44
C GLY A 203 -26.25 6.03 -21.67
N ARG A 204 -25.46 5.58 -20.68
CA ARG A 204 -25.76 4.41 -19.84
C ARG A 204 -25.88 4.80 -18.36
N ASP A 205 -26.69 4.05 -17.62
CA ASP A 205 -26.81 4.16 -16.17
C ASP A 205 -25.77 3.26 -15.51
N TYR A 206 -24.78 3.84 -14.84
CA TYR A 206 -23.75 3.10 -14.08
C TYR A 206 -24.18 2.96 -12.62
N ARG A 207 -24.02 1.78 -12.02
CA ARG A 207 -24.19 1.56 -10.56
C ARG A 207 -22.82 1.40 -9.91
N LEU A 208 -22.73 1.56 -8.59
CA LEU A 208 -21.49 1.36 -7.81
C LEU A 208 -20.96 -0.09 -7.87
N THR A 209 -21.83 -1.06 -8.14
CA THR A 209 -21.45 -2.46 -8.41
C THR A 209 -21.45 -2.80 -9.90
N ASP A 210 -21.55 -1.80 -10.78
CA ASP A 210 -21.88 -1.96 -12.20
C ASP A 210 -23.23 -2.71 -12.40
N VAL A 211 -23.37 -3.56 -13.42
CA VAL A 211 -24.59 -4.36 -13.61
C VAL A 211 -24.64 -5.71 -12.88
N TYR A 212 -23.63 -5.99 -12.06
CA TYR A 212 -23.39 -7.30 -11.43
C TYR A 212 -23.45 -7.21 -9.88
N GLY A 213 -23.19 -8.35 -9.23
CA GLY A 213 -23.08 -8.49 -7.78
C GLY A 213 -24.25 -9.24 -7.15
N THR A 214 -23.98 -10.09 -6.18
CA THR A 214 -24.94 -10.68 -5.25
C THR A 214 -24.34 -10.64 -3.85
N ALA A 215 -25.14 -10.30 -2.83
CA ALA A 215 -24.66 -10.34 -1.45
C ALA A 215 -24.21 -11.77 -1.07
N VAL A 216 -23.00 -11.87 -0.53
CA VAL A 216 -22.36 -13.13 -0.15
C VAL A 216 -23.01 -13.61 1.15
N LYS A 217 -23.99 -14.50 1.06
CA LYS A 217 -24.76 -14.95 2.23
C LYS A 217 -23.89 -15.67 3.27
N GLY A 218 -22.84 -16.35 2.83
CA GLY A 218 -21.97 -17.13 3.71
C GLY A 218 -21.24 -16.31 4.78
N ILE A 219 -21.09 -15.00 4.57
CA ILE A 219 -20.36 -14.10 5.48
C ILE A 219 -21.28 -13.21 6.34
N LEU A 220 -22.61 -13.36 6.22
CA LEU A 220 -23.59 -12.63 7.02
C LEU A 220 -23.93 -13.41 8.31
N ALA A 221 -24.26 -12.70 9.38
CA ALA A 221 -24.62 -13.25 10.69
C ALA A 221 -26.06 -13.79 10.77
#